data_AF-X0YQJ4-F1
#
_entry.id   AF-X0YQJ4-F1
#
_cell.length_a   1.000
_cell.length_b   1.000
_cell.length_c   1.000
_cell.angle_alpha   90.00
_cell.angle_beta   90.00
_cell.angle_gamma   90.00
#
_symmetry.space_group_name_H-M   'P 1'
#
loop_
_entity.id
_entity.type
_entity.pdbx_description
1 polymer ?
#
loop_
_entity_poly.entity_id
_entity_poly.type
_entity_poly.pdbx_seq_one_letter_code
_entity_poly.pdbx_strand_id
1 'polypeptide(L)'
;MVEAALQQIRLLESLDFDLIKVSLKAFDVPTTIEAYQSIAQKIPYPLHIGITEAGTPRTGIIRSTVGISTLLYQGIGDTIRVSLSAHPREEVIAGYEILK
;
A
#
# COMPACT_ATOMS: atom_id res chain seq x y z
N MET A 1 13.44 0.92 2.43
CA MET A 1 12.31 0.68 1.51
C MET A 1 12.21 1.74 0.43
N VAL A 2 11.99 3.00 0.79
CA VAL A 2 11.83 4.11 -0.18
C VAL A 2 13.00 4.22 -1.15
N GLU A 3 14.24 4.22 -0.65
CA GLU A 3 15.44 4.33 -1.51
C GLU A 3 15.55 3.18 -2.51
N ALA A 4 15.28 1.94 -2.07
CA ALA A 4 15.29 0.79 -2.96
C ALA A 4 14.24 0.92 -4.07
N ALA A 5 13.03 1.40 -3.74
CA ALA A 5 12.01 1.67 -4.75
C ALA A 5 12.43 2.78 -5.73
N LEU A 6 13.02 3.88 -5.24
CA LEU A 6 13.52 4.95 -6.10
C LEU A 6 14.64 4.48 -7.04
N GLN A 7 15.51 3.58 -6.58
CA GLN A 7 16.54 2.97 -7.43
C GLN A 7 15.93 2.13 -8.56
N GLN A 8 14.90 1.33 -8.25
CA GLN A 8 14.20 0.55 -9.28
C GLN A 8 13.44 1.44 -10.27
N ILE A 9 12.80 2.50 -9.77
CA ILE A 9 12.11 3.47 -10.61
C ILE A 9 13.10 4.13 -11.58
N ARG A 10 14.23 4.64 -11.10
CA ARG A 10 15.26 5.25 -11.95
C ARG A 10 15.83 4.29 -12.99
N LEU A 11 15.95 3.00 -12.63
CA LEU A 11 16.37 1.98 -13.58
C LEU A 11 15.35 1.82 -14.72
N LEU A 12 14.06 1.74 -14.40
CA LEU A 12 12.99 1.64 -15.39
C LEU A 12 12.92 2.92 -16.27
N GLU A 13 13.01 4.09 -15.65
CA GLU A 13 13.06 5.38 -16.36
C GLU A 13 14.26 5.46 -17.30
N SER A 14 15.43 4.92 -16.91
CA SER A 14 16.62 4.89 -17.78
C SER A 14 16.48 3.99 -19.01
N LEU A 15 15.44 3.15 -19.04
CA LEU A 15 15.07 2.27 -20.14
C LEU A 15 13.84 2.79 -20.91
N ASP A 16 13.51 4.08 -20.74
CA ASP A 16 12.32 4.74 -21.29
C ASP A 16 11.00 4.02 -20.92
N PHE A 17 10.93 3.45 -19.70
CA PHE A 17 9.75 2.77 -19.19
C PHE A 17 9.13 3.54 -18.03
N ASP A 18 7.96 4.15 -18.26
CA ASP A 18 7.23 5.01 -17.30
C ASP A 18 5.86 4.43 -16.88
N LEU A 19 5.48 3.25 -17.37
CA LEU A 19 4.27 2.54 -16.98
C LEU A 19 4.41 1.83 -15.62
N ILE A 20 4.62 2.63 -14.57
CA ILE A 20 5.00 2.16 -13.23
C ILE A 20 3.84 2.35 -12.24
N LYS A 21 3.71 1.37 -11.33
CA LYS A 21 2.89 1.46 -10.11
C LYS A 21 3.71 0.95 -8.94
N VAL A 22 3.68 1.67 -7.82
CA VAL A 22 4.60 1.41 -6.69
C VAL A 22 3.84 0.95 -5.46
N SER A 23 4.42 0.00 -4.73
CA SER A 23 3.91 -0.45 -3.43
C SER A 23 5.06 -0.61 -2.44
N LEU A 24 4.89 -0.05 -1.25
CA LEU A 24 5.80 -0.17 -0.11
C LEU A 24 5.05 -0.84 1.03
N LYS A 25 5.13 -2.17 1.15
CA LYS A 25 4.41 -2.91 2.19
C LYS A 25 5.34 -3.29 3.32
N ALA A 26 4.92 -3.00 4.55
CA ALA A 26 5.51 -3.54 5.77
C ALA A 26 4.40 -4.25 6.58
N PHE A 27 4.83 -4.98 7.61
CA PHE A 27 3.91 -5.63 8.55
C PHE A 27 3.33 -4.63 9.56
N ASP A 28 4.16 -3.72 10.06
CA ASP A 28 3.73 -2.72 11.03
C ASP A 28 3.16 -1.48 10.33
N VAL A 29 2.12 -0.93 10.97
CA VAL A 29 1.34 0.19 10.45
C VAL A 29 2.15 1.49 10.41
N PRO A 30 2.90 1.88 11.46
CA PRO A 30 3.68 3.12 11.43
C PRO A 30 4.72 3.16 10.30
N THR A 31 5.52 2.10 10.13
CA THR A 31 6.51 2.02 9.04
C THR A 31 5.85 2.08 7.67
N THR A 32 4.69 1.43 7.51
CA THR A 32 3.95 1.51 6.25
C THR A 32 3.51 2.95 5.96
N ILE A 33 2.94 3.64 6.95
CA ILE A 33 2.49 5.02 6.80
C ILE A 33 3.66 5.94 6.44
N GLU A 34 4.75 5.88 7.21
CA GLU A 34 5.95 6.70 6.99
C GLU A 34 6.57 6.45 5.61
N ALA A 35 6.62 5.20 5.17
CA ALA A 35 7.13 4.84 3.85
C ALA A 35 6.30 5.45 2.71
N TYR A 36 4.96 5.35 2.79
CA TYR A 36 4.07 5.91 1.79
C TYR A 36 4.08 7.44 1.78
N GLN A 37 4.07 8.08 2.95
CA GLN A 37 4.21 9.54 3.06
C GLN A 37 5.50 10.04 2.42
N SER A 38 6.61 9.33 2.66
CA SER A 38 7.91 9.70 2.12
C SER A 38 7.99 9.52 0.59
N ILE A 39 7.43 8.45 0.03
CA ILE A 39 7.52 8.20 -1.41
C ILE A 39 6.49 9.00 -2.22
N ALA A 40 5.31 9.29 -1.67
CA ALA A 40 4.25 10.04 -2.37
C ALA A 40 4.70 11.45 -2.80
N GLN A 41 5.64 12.05 -2.07
CA GLN A 41 6.19 13.37 -2.39
C GLN A 41 7.37 13.32 -3.39
N LYS A 42 7.81 12.12 -3.79
CA LYS A 42 9.04 11.91 -4.57
C LYS A 42 8.81 11.34 -5.96
N ILE A 43 7.61 10.81 -6.23
CA ILE A 43 7.30 10.13 -7.49
C ILE A 43 5.95 10.58 -8.03
N PRO A 44 5.77 10.61 -9.36
CA PRO A 44 4.48 10.91 -9.99
C PRO A 44 3.61 9.67 -10.22
N TYR A 45 4.07 8.47 -9.84
CA TYR A 45 3.42 7.20 -10.16
C TYR A 45 2.33 6.81 -9.16
N PRO A 46 1.27 6.11 -9.61
CA PRO A 46 0.22 5.59 -8.72
C PRO A 46 0.76 4.67 -7.62
N LEU A 47 0.15 4.76 -6.45
CA LEU A 47 0.48 4.01 -5.25
C LEU A 47 -0.54 2.90 -4.98
N HIS A 48 -0.07 1.66 -4.93
CA HIS A 48 -0.84 0.51 -4.48
C HIS A 48 -0.62 0.26 -2.99
N ILE A 49 -1.56 0.68 -2.16
CA ILE A 49 -1.45 0.60 -0.70
C ILE A 49 -1.96 -0.74 -0.17
N GLY A 50 -1.34 -1.20 0.91
CA GLY A 50 -1.74 -2.41 1.62
C GLY A 50 -0.76 -2.76 2.73
N ILE A 51 -1.25 -3.49 3.73
CA ILE A 51 -0.44 -4.01 4.82
C ILE A 51 -0.10 -5.47 4.51
N THR A 52 1.17 -5.85 4.69
CA THR A 52 1.60 -7.24 4.48
C THR A 52 1.26 -8.08 5.71
N GLU A 53 0.87 -9.34 5.50
CA GLU A 53 0.65 -10.32 6.57
C GLU A 53 -0.23 -9.79 7.73
N ALA A 54 -1.40 -9.21 7.40
CA ALA A 54 -2.25 -8.60 8.43
C ALA A 54 -2.77 -9.63 9.46
N GLY A 55 -2.76 -10.92 9.12
CA GLY A 55 -3.04 -12.05 10.01
C GLY A 55 -4.43 -12.62 9.82
N THR A 56 -4.98 -13.24 10.87
CA THR A 56 -6.35 -13.79 10.87
C THR A 56 -7.38 -12.70 10.59
N PRO A 57 -8.56 -13.03 10.03
CA PRO A 57 -9.54 -12.04 9.57
C PRO A 57 -9.79 -10.88 10.53
N ARG A 58 -10.08 -11.18 11.80
CA ARG A 58 -10.39 -10.14 12.79
C ARG A 58 -9.24 -9.15 12.99
N THR A 59 -8.04 -9.66 13.27
CA THR A 59 -6.86 -8.82 13.54
C THR A 59 -6.36 -8.15 12.27
N GLY A 60 -6.39 -8.87 11.16
CA GLY A 60 -5.94 -8.38 9.86
C GLY A 60 -6.81 -7.29 9.29
N ILE A 61 -8.13 -7.38 9.46
CA ILE A 61 -9.06 -6.31 9.08
C ILE A 61 -8.73 -5.06 9.91
N ILE A 62 -8.68 -5.17 11.24
CA ILE A 62 -8.39 -4.02 12.11
C ILE A 62 -7.05 -3.36 11.72
N ARG A 63 -5.99 -4.14 11.57
CA ARG A 63 -4.67 -3.60 11.20
C ARG A 63 -4.68 -2.94 9.82
N SER A 64 -5.29 -3.60 8.84
CA SER A 64 -5.38 -3.08 7.47
C SER A 64 -6.19 -1.80 7.43
N THR A 65 -7.34 -1.75 8.11
CA THR A 65 -8.18 -0.55 8.22
C THR A 65 -7.36 0.61 8.76
N VAL A 66 -6.67 0.46 9.90
CA VAL A 66 -5.88 1.57 10.50
C VAL A 66 -4.84 2.12 9.52
N GLY A 67 -4.06 1.26 8.85
CA GLY A 67 -3.02 1.70 7.93
C GLY A 67 -3.57 2.29 6.63
N ILE A 68 -4.52 1.60 5.98
CA ILE A 68 -5.08 1.98 4.68
C ILE A 68 -5.92 3.26 4.83
N SER A 69 -6.83 3.33 5.82
CA SER A 69 -7.70 4.51 5.98
C SER A 69 -6.91 5.76 6.33
N THR A 70 -5.82 5.64 7.11
CA THR A 70 -4.96 6.78 7.44
C THR A 70 -4.30 7.37 6.20
N LEU A 71 -3.79 6.51 5.30
CA LEU A 71 -3.18 6.95 4.04
C LEU A 71 -4.23 7.55 3.08
N LEU A 72 -5.38 6.90 2.94
CA LEU A 72 -6.47 7.41 2.10
C LEU A 72 -6.97 8.78 2.60
N TYR A 73 -7.11 8.96 3.91
CA TYR A 73 -7.47 10.25 4.50
C TYR A 73 -6.46 11.37 4.20
N GLN A 74 -5.18 11.01 4.04
CA GLN A 74 -4.12 11.94 3.63
C GLN A 74 -4.07 12.19 2.12
N GLY A 75 -4.97 11.58 1.34
CA GLY A 75 -4.96 11.65 -0.13
C GLY A 75 -3.87 10.76 -0.77
N ILE A 76 -3.37 9.76 -0.06
CA ILE A 76 -2.31 8.87 -0.53
C ILE A 76 -2.88 7.48 -0.84
N GLY A 77 -2.84 7.10 -2.12
CA GLY A 77 -3.20 5.76 -2.62
C GLY A 77 -4.23 5.79 -3.75
N ASP A 78 -3.95 5.00 -4.79
CA ASP A 78 -4.78 4.92 -6.01
C ASP A 78 -5.47 3.57 -6.16
N THR A 79 -4.95 2.55 -5.46
CA THR A 79 -5.54 1.22 -5.39
C THR A 79 -5.14 0.57 -4.08
N ILE A 80 -6.01 -0.27 -3.51
CA ILE A 80 -5.78 -0.91 -2.23
C ILE A 80 -5.79 -2.43 -2.35
N ARG A 81 -5.11 -3.11 -1.42
CA ARG A 81 -5.36 -4.53 -1.12
C ARG A 81 -5.30 -4.76 0.39
N VAL A 82 -6.32 -5.43 0.92
CA VAL A 82 -6.33 -6.01 2.26
C VAL A 82 -5.73 -7.41 2.18
N SER A 83 -4.78 -7.76 3.05
CA SER A 83 -4.11 -9.08 3.03
C SER A 83 -4.52 -9.91 4.24
N LEU A 84 -5.38 -10.91 4.05
CA LEU A 84 -5.95 -11.73 5.14
C LEU A 84 -5.59 -13.21 4.98
N SER A 85 -5.35 -13.89 6.11
CA SER A 85 -5.24 -15.35 6.14
C SER A 85 -6.61 -16.01 6.13
N ALA A 86 -7.36 -15.83 5.04
CA ALA A 86 -8.71 -16.36 4.84
C ALA A 86 -9.07 -16.48 3.36
N HIS A 87 -10.34 -16.83 3.08
CA HIS A 87 -10.85 -16.89 1.71
C HIS A 87 -10.70 -15.52 1.02
N PRO A 88 -10.22 -15.44 -0.24
CA PRO A 88 -9.94 -14.17 -0.91
C PRO A 88 -11.13 -13.20 -1.00
N ARG A 89 -12.36 -13.74 -0.98
CA ARG A 89 -13.59 -12.94 -0.91
C ARG A 89 -13.62 -12.01 0.31
N GLU A 90 -13.05 -12.43 1.44
CA GLU A 90 -12.97 -11.62 2.66
C GLU A 90 -12.06 -10.40 2.46
N GLU A 91 -10.95 -10.54 1.71
CA GLU A 91 -10.08 -9.41 1.35
C GLU A 91 -10.86 -8.37 0.51
N VAL A 92 -11.67 -8.84 -0.43
CA VAL A 92 -12.49 -7.98 -1.32
C VAL A 92 -13.56 -7.25 -0.52
N ILE A 93 -14.30 -7.95 0.34
CA ILE A 93 -15.33 -7.34 1.20
C ILE A 93 -14.70 -6.29 2.09
N ALA A 94 -13.61 -6.62 2.80
CA ALA A 94 -12.92 -5.67 3.67
C ALA A 94 -12.41 -4.44 2.89
N GLY A 95 -11.88 -4.64 1.67
CA GLY A 95 -11.47 -3.55 0.80
C GLY A 95 -12.61 -2.60 0.46
N TYR A 96 -13.79 -3.13 0.08
CA TYR A 96 -14.96 -2.30 -0.17
C TYR A 96 -15.44 -1.58 1.08
N GLU A 97 -15.47 -2.23 2.25
CA GLU A 97 -15.88 -1.57 3.50
C GLU A 97 -14.93 -0.46 3.94
N ILE A 98 -13.62 -0.56 3.65
CA ILE A 98 -12.64 0.50 3.95
C ILE A 98 -12.84 1.72 3.03
N LEU A 99 -13.33 1.52 1.80
CA LEU A 99 -13.49 2.58 0.79
C LEU A 99 -14.84 3.32 0.86
N LYS A 100 -15.79 2.86 1.68
CA LYS A 100 -17.08 3.53 1.90
C LYS A 100 -16.91 4.74 2.83
#